data_AF-A0A3C1B4G3-F1
#
_entry.id   AF-A0A3C1B4G3-F1
#
_cell.length_a   1.000
_cell.length_b   1.000
_cell.length_c   1.000
_cell.angle_alpha   90.00
_cell.angle_beta   90.00
_cell.angle_gamma   90.00
#
_symmetry.space_group_name_H-M   'P 1'
#
loop_
_entity.id
_entity.type
_entity.pdbx_description
1 polymer ?
#
loop_
_entity_poly.entity_id
_entity_poly.type
_entity_poly.pdbx_seq_one_letter_code
_entity_poly.pdbx_strand_id
1 'polypeptide(L)'
;FYSHKIHEILSQSYGLDPNMIERAFYGDSEARIKAFRRFLVFIHDCTRSDGPGQLDIHWRPMATHLGDFIRQGGRFDKIIWVEYFDYGMGYIFDHLSPNHRPQHVSHIKFNKAATASNPPIEAYFDQTALFLMERIYQQDFELFGYRLNDSKNGSPEREIHLDHLHTALLGNPG
;
A
#
# COMPACT_ATOMS: atom_id res chain seq x y z
N PHE A 1 14.65 -17.74 -3.75
CA PHE A 1 14.47 -18.66 -2.60
C PHE A 1 13.14 -18.46 -1.86
N TYR A 2 12.59 -17.25 -1.70
CA TYR A 2 11.27 -17.04 -1.05
C TYR A 2 10.03 -17.29 -1.93
N SER A 3 10.13 -17.16 -3.26
CA SER A 3 8.95 -17.22 -4.16
C SER A 3 8.24 -18.58 -4.16
N HIS A 4 8.98 -19.70 -4.25
CA HIS A 4 8.37 -21.03 -4.34
C HIS A 4 7.52 -21.38 -3.10
N LYS A 5 8.00 -21.02 -1.90
CA LYS A 5 7.26 -21.25 -0.66
C LYS A 5 5.98 -20.41 -0.58
N ILE A 6 6.03 -19.16 -1.04
CA ILE A 6 4.85 -18.30 -1.11
C ILE A 6 3.84 -18.87 -2.11
N HIS A 7 4.25 -19.29 -3.30
CA HIS A 7 3.35 -19.90 -4.29
C HIS A 7 2.63 -21.14 -3.74
N GLU A 8 3.36 -22.00 -3.02
CA GLU A 8 2.78 -23.19 -2.39
C GLU A 8 1.74 -22.82 -1.33
N ILE A 9 2.06 -21.88 -0.44
CA ILE A 9 1.14 -21.38 0.60
C ILE A 9 -0.12 -20.76 -0.03
N LEU A 10 0.05 -19.89 -1.03
CA LEU A 10 -1.07 -19.26 -1.74
C LEU A 10 -2.00 -20.32 -2.34
N SER A 11 -1.45 -21.35 -2.97
CA SER A 11 -2.26 -22.42 -3.56
C SER A 11 -2.92 -23.31 -2.49
N GLN A 12 -2.18 -23.78 -1.49
CA GLN A 12 -2.66 -24.79 -0.53
C GLN A 12 -3.57 -24.19 0.55
N SER A 13 -3.24 -23.01 1.07
CA SER A 13 -3.93 -22.41 2.21
C SER A 13 -4.99 -21.38 1.80
N TYR A 14 -4.78 -20.69 0.68
CA TYR A 14 -5.67 -19.61 0.23
C TYR A 14 -6.44 -19.96 -1.05
N GLY A 15 -6.18 -21.15 -1.61
CA GLY A 15 -6.81 -21.65 -2.82
C GLY A 15 -6.62 -20.72 -4.02
N LEU A 16 -5.46 -20.05 -4.09
CA LEU A 16 -4.97 -19.41 -5.30
C LEU A 16 -4.36 -20.47 -6.20
N ASP A 17 -5.22 -21.25 -6.86
CA ASP A 17 -4.78 -22.31 -7.75
C ASP A 17 -4.08 -21.73 -9.00
N PRO A 18 -3.07 -22.44 -9.57
CA PRO A 18 -2.33 -21.95 -10.72
C PRO A 18 -3.18 -21.59 -11.94
N ASN A 19 -4.29 -22.31 -12.18
CA ASN A 19 -5.18 -22.06 -13.32
C ASN A 19 -5.96 -20.74 -13.15
N MET A 20 -6.45 -20.45 -11.93
CA MET A 20 -7.07 -19.17 -11.63
C MET A 20 -6.08 -18.01 -11.78
N ILE A 21 -4.83 -18.17 -11.31
CA ILE A 21 -3.78 -17.16 -11.48
C ILE A 21 -3.49 -16.95 -12.97
N GLU A 22 -3.34 -18.03 -13.73
CA GLU A 22 -3.08 -17.99 -15.16
C GLU A 22 -4.19 -17.24 -15.91
N ARG A 23 -5.46 -17.59 -15.66
CA ARG A 23 -6.62 -16.88 -16.23
C ARG A 23 -6.64 -15.41 -15.85
N ALA A 24 -6.41 -15.08 -14.58
CA ALA A 24 -6.36 -13.70 -14.10
C ALA A 24 -5.28 -12.88 -14.82
N PHE A 25 -4.10 -13.48 -15.05
CA PHE A 25 -2.98 -12.88 -15.76
C PHE A 25 -3.30 -12.66 -17.24
N TYR A 26 -3.94 -13.63 -17.89
CA TYR A 26 -4.28 -13.57 -19.33
C TYR A 26 -5.61 -12.85 -19.65
N GLY A 27 -6.16 -12.08 -18.71
CA GLY A 27 -7.25 -11.13 -19.02
C GLY A 27 -8.63 -11.52 -18.54
N ASP A 28 -8.78 -12.64 -17.82
CA ASP A 28 -10.06 -13.03 -17.25
C ASP A 28 -10.39 -12.16 -16.01
N SER A 29 -11.42 -11.33 -16.17
CA SER A 29 -11.87 -10.38 -15.16
C SER A 29 -12.34 -11.05 -13.87
N GLU A 30 -13.13 -12.12 -13.97
CA GLU A 30 -13.69 -12.83 -12.82
C GLU A 30 -12.59 -13.57 -12.06
N ALA A 31 -11.70 -14.25 -12.78
CA ALA A 31 -10.55 -14.91 -12.16
C ALA A 31 -9.66 -13.91 -11.42
N ARG A 32 -9.47 -12.70 -11.98
CA ARG A 32 -8.67 -11.65 -11.37
C ARG A 32 -9.28 -11.08 -10.10
N ILE A 33 -10.57 -10.77 -10.10
CA ILE A 33 -11.29 -10.30 -8.90
C ILE A 33 -11.21 -11.37 -7.80
N LYS A 34 -11.48 -12.63 -8.14
CA LYS A 34 -11.44 -13.74 -7.18
C LYS A 34 -10.03 -13.97 -6.64
N ALA A 35 -9.00 -13.90 -7.50
CA ALA A 35 -7.61 -14.02 -7.09
C ALA A 35 -7.21 -12.88 -6.14
N PHE A 36 -7.55 -11.63 -6.47
CA PHE A 36 -7.29 -10.48 -5.60
C PHE A 36 -7.90 -10.67 -4.20
N ARG A 37 -9.18 -11.06 -4.12
CA ARG A 37 -9.86 -11.22 -2.82
C ARG A 37 -9.24 -12.34 -1.98
N ARG A 38 -8.82 -13.45 -2.59
CA ARG A 38 -8.08 -14.52 -1.90
C ARG A 38 -6.69 -14.08 -1.45
N PHE A 39 -6.01 -13.32 -2.30
CA PHE A 39 -4.72 -12.75 -1.97
C PHE A 39 -4.80 -11.77 -0.80
N LEU A 40 -5.89 -11.02 -0.67
CA LEU A 40 -6.10 -10.12 0.45
C LEU A 40 -6.26 -10.85 1.80
N VAL A 41 -6.83 -12.05 1.80
CA VAL A 41 -6.86 -12.92 2.99
C VAL A 41 -5.45 -13.35 3.39
N PHE A 42 -4.60 -13.69 2.40
CA PHE A 42 -3.18 -13.98 2.66
C PHE A 42 -2.46 -12.76 3.25
N ILE A 43 -2.67 -11.56 2.70
CA ILE A 43 -2.09 -10.33 3.24
C ILE A 43 -2.53 -10.12 4.68
N HIS A 44 -3.83 -10.24 4.97
CA HIS A 44 -4.36 -10.11 6.32
C HIS A 44 -3.60 -11.01 7.30
N ASP A 45 -3.45 -12.28 6.97
CA ASP A 45 -2.75 -13.22 7.84
C ASP A 45 -1.26 -12.90 7.94
N CYS A 46 -0.62 -12.44 6.88
CA CYS A 46 0.76 -11.94 6.92
C CYS A 46 0.94 -10.73 7.85
N THR A 47 -0.09 -9.91 8.06
CA THR A 47 0.05 -8.75 8.97
C THR A 47 -0.17 -9.09 10.45
N ARG A 48 -0.53 -10.34 10.77
CA ARG A 48 -0.67 -10.79 12.16
C ARG A 48 0.70 -11.09 12.79
N SER A 49 0.83 -10.82 14.08
CA SER A 49 2.06 -11.08 14.86
C SER A 49 2.46 -12.56 14.94
N ASP A 50 1.50 -13.48 14.82
CA ASP A 50 1.68 -14.94 14.76
C ASP A 50 1.59 -15.51 13.34
N GLY A 51 1.44 -14.63 12.34
CA GLY A 51 1.13 -15.01 10.98
C GLY A 51 2.36 -15.41 10.15
N PRO A 52 2.15 -15.87 8.91
CA PRO A 52 3.22 -16.09 7.94
C PRO A 52 3.92 -14.80 7.49
N GLY A 53 3.68 -13.65 8.15
CA GLY A 53 4.21 -12.31 7.87
C GLY A 53 5.72 -12.17 7.83
N GLN A 54 6.45 -13.11 8.42
CA GLN A 54 7.90 -13.20 8.26
C GLN A 54 8.31 -13.49 6.82
N LEU A 55 7.38 -13.89 5.93
CA LEU A 55 7.68 -14.27 4.56
C LEU A 55 7.86 -13.07 3.64
N ASP A 56 7.18 -11.93 3.90
CA ASP A 56 7.29 -10.76 3.02
C ASP A 56 6.85 -9.44 3.69
N ILE A 57 7.79 -8.51 3.84
CA ILE A 57 7.59 -7.20 4.48
C ILE A 57 6.80 -6.20 3.60
N HIS A 58 6.66 -6.46 2.29
CA HIS A 58 6.02 -5.51 1.36
C HIS A 58 4.53 -5.30 1.64
N TRP A 59 3.89 -6.25 2.31
CA TRP A 59 2.45 -6.20 2.61
C TRP A 59 2.14 -5.59 3.98
N ARG A 60 3.17 -5.36 4.82
CA ARG A 60 3.00 -4.69 6.12
C ARG A 60 2.55 -3.23 5.90
N PRO A 61 1.68 -2.69 6.77
CA PRO A 61 1.28 -1.29 6.70
C PRO A 61 2.48 -0.33 6.74
N MET A 62 2.39 0.78 6.02
CA MET A 62 3.43 1.81 6.00
C MET A 62 3.61 2.44 7.38
N ALA A 63 2.53 2.61 8.15
CA ALA A 63 2.57 3.02 9.55
C ALA A 63 3.51 2.14 10.38
N THR A 64 3.53 0.82 10.14
CA THR A 64 4.44 -0.09 10.84
C THR A 64 5.90 0.20 10.47
N HIS A 65 6.21 0.32 9.17
CA HIS A 65 7.56 0.63 8.70
C HIS A 65 8.07 1.97 9.22
N LEU A 66 7.25 3.02 9.14
CA LEU A 66 7.59 4.35 9.63
C LEU A 66 7.72 4.35 11.15
N GLY A 67 6.86 3.62 11.86
CA GLY A 67 6.93 3.48 13.31
C GLY A 67 8.22 2.81 13.77
N ASP A 68 8.69 1.78 13.08
CA ASP A 68 9.97 1.12 13.39
C ASP A 68 11.13 2.13 13.30
N PHE A 69 11.15 2.98 12.28
CA PHE A 69 12.14 4.06 12.14
C PHE A 69 12.00 5.14 13.24
N ILE A 70 10.77 5.59 13.51
CA ILE A 70 10.49 6.66 14.50
C ILE A 70 10.85 6.22 15.91
N ARG A 71 10.52 4.98 16.30
CA ARG A 71 10.85 4.43 17.64
C ARG A 71 12.36 4.28 17.86
N GLN A 72 13.15 4.21 16.79
CA GLN A 72 14.61 4.23 16.83
C GLN A 72 15.20 5.65 16.88
N GLY A 73 14.36 6.69 17.04
CA GLY A 73 14.78 8.09 17.11
C GLY A 73 14.73 8.83 15.77
N GLY A 74 14.24 8.18 14.71
CA GLY A 74 14.03 8.81 13.41
C GLY A 74 12.91 9.85 13.42
N ARG A 75 13.03 10.87 12.58
CA ARG A 75 11.98 11.87 12.35
C ARG A 75 11.89 12.21 10.86
N PHE A 76 10.68 12.49 10.40
CA PHE A 76 10.41 12.91 9.02
C PHE A 76 10.07 14.39 8.99
N ASP A 77 10.81 15.17 8.21
CA ASP A 77 10.48 16.58 7.95
C ASP A 77 9.42 16.74 6.84
N LYS A 78 9.27 15.71 6.00
CA LYS A 78 8.28 15.67 4.91
C LYS A 78 7.93 14.24 4.54
N ILE A 79 6.65 14.02 4.24
CA ILE A 79 6.13 12.85 3.53
C ILE A 79 5.36 13.38 2.31
N ILE A 80 5.50 12.70 1.18
CA ILE A 80 4.94 13.12 -0.11
C ILE A 80 4.08 11.98 -0.66
N TRP A 81 2.85 12.30 -1.07
CA TRP A 81 2.03 11.39 -1.84
C TRP A 81 2.52 11.30 -3.28
N VAL A 82 2.48 10.11 -3.87
CA VAL A 82 2.91 9.88 -5.24
C VAL A 82 1.99 10.57 -6.25
N GLU A 83 0.72 10.76 -5.90
CA GLU A 83 -0.30 11.50 -6.62
C GLU A 83 0.07 12.99 -6.79
N TYR A 84 0.81 13.53 -5.81
CA TYR A 84 1.25 14.92 -5.76
C TYR A 84 2.79 15.01 -5.77
N PHE A 85 3.46 14.04 -6.38
CA PHE A 85 4.91 13.90 -6.32
C PHE A 85 5.64 15.17 -6.75
N ASP A 86 5.26 15.76 -7.89
CA ASP A 86 5.93 16.94 -8.43
C ASP A 86 5.82 18.14 -7.49
N TYR A 87 4.64 18.34 -6.87
CA TYR A 87 4.42 19.39 -5.88
C TYR A 87 5.26 19.15 -4.61
N GLY A 88 5.27 17.91 -4.11
CA GLY A 88 6.07 17.53 -2.96
C GLY A 88 7.57 17.69 -3.19
N MET A 89 8.06 17.37 -4.39
CA MET A 89 9.47 17.55 -4.76
C MET A 89 9.88 19.01 -4.81
N GLY A 90 8.97 19.93 -5.17
CA GLY A 90 9.20 21.37 -5.06
C GLY A 90 9.61 21.79 -3.65
N TYR A 91 8.87 21.31 -2.63
CA TYR A 91 9.22 21.54 -1.23
C TYR A 91 10.63 21.03 -0.91
N ILE A 92 10.99 19.82 -1.36
CA ILE A 92 12.32 19.26 -1.12
C ILE A 92 13.40 20.13 -1.77
N PHE A 93 13.19 20.56 -3.03
CA PHE A 93 14.15 21.39 -3.75
C PHE A 93 14.37 22.73 -3.06
N ASP A 94 13.33 23.34 -2.51
CA ASP A 94 13.42 24.61 -1.77
C ASP A 94 14.29 24.52 -0.50
N HIS A 95 14.44 23.32 0.05
CA HIS A 95 15.29 23.05 1.22
C HIS A 95 16.72 22.61 0.85
N LEU A 96 17.00 22.36 -0.43
CA LEU A 96 18.35 22.11 -0.90
C LEU A 96 19.13 23.41 -1.09
N SER A 97 20.44 23.35 -0.83
CA SER A 97 21.36 24.45 -1.14
C SER A 97 21.29 24.83 -2.63
N PRO A 98 21.43 26.12 -3.00
CA PRO A 98 21.31 26.57 -4.39
C PRO A 98 22.22 25.80 -5.38
N ASN A 99 23.41 25.38 -4.94
CA ASN A 99 24.37 24.67 -5.79
C ASN A 99 23.98 23.22 -6.13
N HIS A 100 23.03 22.63 -5.40
CA HIS A 100 22.57 21.24 -5.57
C HIS A 100 21.09 21.16 -5.92
N ARG A 101 20.42 22.30 -6.13
CA ARG A 101 18.99 22.34 -6.43
C ARG A 101 18.77 21.96 -7.89
N PRO A 102 18.03 20.88 -8.20
CA PRO A 102 17.62 20.58 -9.55
C PRO A 102 16.68 21.67 -10.09
N GLN A 103 16.77 21.98 -11.38
CA GLN A 103 15.96 23.04 -11.99
C GLN A 103 14.51 22.62 -12.26
N HIS A 104 14.27 21.32 -12.43
CA HIS A 104 12.93 20.78 -12.68
C HIS A 104 12.78 19.41 -12.03
N VAL A 105 11.54 19.04 -11.73
CA VAL A 105 11.17 17.66 -11.41
C VAL A 105 10.88 16.95 -12.73
N SER A 106 11.47 15.77 -12.95
CA SER A 106 11.01 14.92 -14.05
C SER A 106 9.62 14.43 -13.70
N HIS A 107 8.60 14.80 -14.49
CA HIS A 107 7.23 14.32 -14.31
C HIS A 107 7.16 12.79 -14.43
N ILE A 108 7.22 12.10 -13.30
CA ILE A 108 7.14 10.64 -13.25
C ILE A 108 5.69 10.26 -12.99
N LYS A 109 5.03 9.66 -13.99
CA LYS A 109 3.77 8.95 -13.75
C LYS A 109 4.09 7.57 -13.18
N PHE A 110 3.77 7.35 -11.91
CA PHE A 110 3.95 6.07 -11.24
C PHE A 110 2.87 5.04 -11.67
N ASN A 111 1.63 5.49 -11.91
CA ASN A 111 0.50 4.62 -12.27
C ASN A 111 0.23 4.60 -13.79
N LYS A 112 1.15 4.06 -14.59
CA LYS A 112 1.02 4.02 -16.07
C LYS A 112 0.13 2.88 -16.60
N ALA A 113 -0.43 2.03 -15.75
CA ALA A 113 -1.09 0.80 -16.17
C ALA A 113 -2.57 0.73 -15.75
N ALA A 114 -3.42 1.52 -16.40
CA ALA A 114 -4.82 1.15 -16.57
C ALA A 114 -4.98 0.72 -18.03
N THR A 115 -4.85 -0.57 -18.30
CA THR A 115 -5.27 -1.12 -19.59
C THR A 115 -6.80 -1.11 -19.62
N ALA A 116 -7.40 -0.80 -20.77
CA ALA A 116 -8.84 -0.69 -20.93
C ALA A 116 -9.65 -1.97 -20.60
N SER A 117 -8.96 -3.10 -20.36
CA SER A 117 -9.55 -4.40 -20.03
C SER A 117 -9.61 -4.72 -18.54
N ASN A 118 -9.18 -3.81 -17.65
CA ASN A 118 -9.29 -4.03 -16.21
C ASN A 118 -10.74 -3.79 -15.73
N PRO A 119 -11.29 -4.67 -14.87
CA PRO A 119 -12.48 -4.36 -14.09
C PRO A 119 -12.32 -3.01 -13.36
N PRO A 120 -13.42 -2.29 -13.13
CA PRO A 120 -13.37 -1.08 -12.32
C PRO A 120 -12.88 -1.44 -10.90
N ILE A 121 -12.19 -0.51 -10.24
CA ILE A 121 -11.50 -0.78 -8.96
C ILE A 121 -12.48 -1.30 -7.91
N GLU A 122 -13.69 -0.74 -7.86
CA GLU A 122 -14.74 -1.16 -6.94
C GLU A 122 -15.13 -2.65 -7.08
N ALA A 123 -14.95 -3.26 -8.26
CA ALA A 123 -15.26 -4.68 -8.46
C ALA A 123 -14.36 -5.60 -7.63
N TYR A 124 -13.18 -5.14 -7.23
CA TYR A 124 -12.25 -5.91 -6.39
C TYR A 124 -12.66 -5.89 -4.91
N PHE A 125 -13.32 -4.82 -4.46
CA PHE A 125 -13.57 -4.53 -3.04
C PHE A 125 -15.03 -4.78 -2.65
N ASP A 126 -15.39 -6.06 -2.48
CA ASP A 126 -16.65 -6.41 -1.81
C ASP A 126 -16.60 -6.12 -0.30
N GLN A 127 -17.70 -6.40 0.41
CA GLN A 127 -17.81 -6.14 1.84
C GLN A 127 -16.70 -6.83 2.65
N THR A 128 -16.34 -8.07 2.31
CA THR A 128 -15.26 -8.80 2.99
C THR A 128 -13.91 -8.17 2.69
N ALA A 129 -13.64 -7.81 1.43
CA ALA A 129 -12.39 -7.16 1.06
C ALA A 129 -12.24 -5.79 1.72
N LEU A 130 -13.28 -4.97 1.78
CA LEU A 130 -13.25 -3.69 2.50
C LEU A 130 -12.99 -3.88 3.99
N PHE A 131 -13.63 -4.87 4.62
CA PHE A 131 -13.37 -5.21 6.01
C PHE A 131 -11.90 -5.63 6.23
N LEU A 132 -11.33 -6.44 5.33
CA LEU A 132 -9.92 -6.81 5.43
C LEU A 132 -9.00 -5.59 5.24
N MET A 133 -9.28 -4.72 4.27
CA MET A 133 -8.54 -3.48 4.10
C MET A 133 -8.55 -2.62 5.37
N GLU A 134 -9.71 -2.49 6.02
CA GLU A 134 -9.84 -1.77 7.29
C GLU A 134 -8.98 -2.42 8.37
N ARG A 135 -9.11 -3.74 8.54
CA ARG A 135 -8.35 -4.49 9.56
C ARG A 135 -6.85 -4.38 9.38
N ILE A 136 -6.36 -4.27 8.16
CA ILE A 136 -4.93 -4.25 7.84
C ILE A 136 -4.39 -2.81 7.82
N TYR A 137 -5.09 -1.90 7.17
CA TYR A 137 -4.55 -0.60 6.77
C TYR A 137 -5.29 0.60 7.37
N GLN A 138 -6.25 0.43 8.30
CA GLN A 138 -7.00 1.57 8.86
C GLN A 138 -6.07 2.71 9.35
N GLN A 139 -4.99 2.38 10.05
CA GLN A 139 -4.03 3.38 10.52
C GLN A 139 -3.31 4.11 9.37
N ASP A 140 -3.02 3.44 8.26
CA ASP A 140 -2.43 4.07 7.07
C ASP A 140 -3.43 5.05 6.44
N PHE A 141 -4.67 4.61 6.23
CA PHE A 141 -5.72 5.49 5.67
C PHE A 141 -5.92 6.72 6.54
N GLU A 142 -5.99 6.53 7.86
CA GLU A 142 -6.02 7.63 8.81
C GLU A 142 -4.79 8.50 8.64
N LEU A 143 -3.59 8.04 8.95
CA LEU A 143 -2.39 8.89 9.05
C LEU A 143 -1.99 9.57 7.75
N PHE A 144 -2.21 8.92 6.61
CA PHE A 144 -1.85 9.44 5.29
C PHE A 144 -3.00 10.16 4.57
N GLY A 145 -4.16 10.24 5.22
CA GLY A 145 -5.25 11.10 4.78
C GLY A 145 -6.07 10.56 3.62
N TYR A 146 -6.18 9.23 3.53
CA TYR A 146 -7.04 8.57 2.56
C TYR A 146 -8.38 8.18 3.18
N ARG A 147 -9.39 8.01 2.32
CA ARG A 147 -10.71 7.51 2.72
C ARG A 147 -10.85 6.03 2.35
N LEU A 148 -11.03 5.18 3.36
CA LEU A 148 -11.07 3.72 3.16
C LEU A 148 -12.35 3.23 2.46
N ASN A 149 -13.49 3.84 2.76
CA ASN A 149 -14.80 3.41 2.26
C ASN A 149 -15.18 4.00 0.89
N ASP A 150 -14.24 4.65 0.20
CA ASP A 150 -14.41 5.15 -1.17
C ASP A 150 -13.32 4.59 -2.09
N SER A 151 -13.52 3.36 -2.56
CA SER A 151 -12.57 2.67 -3.45
C SER A 151 -12.39 3.33 -4.82
N LYS A 152 -13.24 4.32 -5.17
CA LYS A 152 -13.12 5.10 -6.41
C LYS A 152 -12.17 6.27 -6.26
N ASN A 153 -12.01 6.79 -5.04
CA ASN A 153 -11.13 7.89 -4.76
C ASN A 153 -9.74 7.38 -4.36
N GLY A 154 -8.82 7.36 -5.33
CA GLY A 154 -7.41 7.06 -5.08
C GLY A 154 -6.60 8.24 -4.55
N SER A 155 -7.19 9.42 -4.36
CA SER A 155 -6.48 10.62 -3.91
C SER A 155 -6.62 10.82 -2.40
N PRO A 156 -5.58 11.34 -1.72
CA PRO A 156 -5.71 11.75 -0.34
C PRO A 156 -6.64 12.97 -0.25
N GLU A 157 -7.40 13.04 0.83
CA GLU A 157 -8.45 14.05 1.07
C GLU A 157 -8.09 15.03 2.19
N ARG A 158 -7.07 14.70 2.99
CA ARG A 158 -6.61 15.52 4.11
C ARG A 158 -5.09 15.55 4.17
N GLU A 159 -4.56 16.61 4.78
CA GLU A 159 -3.12 16.75 4.93
C GLU A 159 -2.50 15.73 5.90
N ILE A 160 -1.24 15.35 5.63
CA ILE A 160 -0.42 14.59 6.59
C ILE A 160 0.06 15.54 7.69
N HIS A 161 -0.46 15.36 8.89
CA HIS A 161 0.00 16.08 10.08
C HIS A 161 1.20 15.33 10.70
N LEU A 162 2.42 15.80 10.42
CA LEU A 162 3.65 15.11 10.83
C LEU A 162 3.78 14.94 12.35
N ASP A 163 3.43 15.95 13.14
CA ASP A 163 3.49 15.83 14.61
C ASP A 163 2.52 14.76 15.13
N HIS A 164 1.27 14.77 14.63
CA HIS A 164 0.30 13.74 14.95
C HIS A 164 0.78 12.34 14.54
N LEU A 165 1.37 12.22 13.33
CA LEU A 165 1.95 10.98 12.83
C LEU A 165 3.09 10.49 13.73
N HIS A 166 4.04 11.35 14.11
CA HIS A 166 5.14 10.96 15.00
C HIS A 166 4.62 10.53 16.37
N THR A 167 3.68 11.27 16.97
CA THR A 167 3.08 10.92 18.26
C THR A 167 2.32 9.59 18.19
N ALA A 168 1.49 9.38 17.16
CA ALA A 168 0.72 8.16 16.98
C ALA A 168 1.62 6.92 16.81
N LEU A 169 2.70 7.04 16.04
CA LEU A 169 3.61 5.93 15.74
C LEU A 169 4.63 5.65 16.86
N LEU A 170 4.92 6.64 17.71
CA LEU A 170 5.68 6.43 18.95
C LEU A 170 4.88 5.65 19.99
N GLY A 171 3.59 5.99 20.16
CA GLY A 171 2.74 5.41 21.20
C GLY A 171 2.12 4.06 20.85
N ASN A 172 2.07 3.71 19.56
CA ASN A 172 1.45 2.48 19.09
C ASN A 172 2.49 1.56 18.40
N PRO A 173 3.04 0.56 19.09
CA PRO A 173 3.71 -0.55 18.43
C PRO A 173 2.60 -1.36 17.74
N GLY A 174 2.38 -1.09 16.45
CA GLY A 174 1.34 -1.73 15.65
C GLY A 174 1.33 -3.25 15.72
#